data_AF-A0A4R5F0P4-F1
#
_entry.id   AF-A0A4R5F0P4-F1
#
_cell.length_a   1.000
_cell.length_b   1.000
_cell.length_c   1.000
_cell.angle_alpha   90.00
_cell.angle_beta   90.00
_cell.angle_gamma   90.00
#
_symmetry.space_group_name_H-M   'P 1'
#
loop_
_entity.id
_entity.type
_entity.pdbx_description
1 polymer ?
#
loop_
_entity_poly.entity_id
_entity_poly.type
_entity_poly.pdbx_seq_one_letter_code
_entity_poly.pdbx_strand_id
1 'polypeptide(L)'
;MIKIGLNDDISGMLEQLATRLTDMTPVMQDLGELLTESTKQRFKDGVSPDGATWAPKSQTTIEAYEARKDKVDLRPLFGPSGRLSSEIHYVAGAHSVELGSSLIYSAVQQLGADKGAFGSMANDSPIPWGNIPARPFLGLSDDDQIAITETIQSWLLGGTDSAH
;
A
#
# COMPACT_ATOMS: atom_id res chain seq x y z
N MET A 1 50.11 14.83 -9.88
CA MET A 1 48.69 14.52 -10.18
C MET A 1 48.35 15.13 -11.52
N ILE A 2 47.74 14.36 -12.43
CA ILE A 2 47.23 14.86 -13.72
C ILE A 2 45.71 14.87 -13.61
N LYS A 3 45.08 16.00 -13.92
CA LYS A 3 43.63 16.09 -14.08
C LYS A 3 43.31 15.73 -15.53
N ILE A 4 42.43 14.76 -15.73
CA ILE A 4 41.87 14.45 -17.04
C ILE A 4 40.61 15.31 -17.22
N GLY A 5 40.53 16.07 -18.31
CA GLY A 5 39.34 16.82 -18.69
C GLY A 5 38.36 15.92 -19.44
N LEU A 6 37.07 16.06 -19.14
CA LEU A 6 35.99 15.44 -19.91
C LEU A 6 35.59 16.38 -21.05
N ASN A 7 35.14 15.84 -22.17
CA ASN A 7 34.54 16.65 -23.23
C ASN A 7 33.08 17.02 -22.86
N ASP A 8 32.48 17.90 -23.65
CA ASP A 8 31.13 18.42 -23.38
C ASP A 8 30.07 17.31 -23.43
N ASP A 9 30.20 16.34 -24.34
CA ASP A 9 29.30 15.20 -24.47
C ASP A 9 29.26 14.35 -23.19
N ILE A 10 30.43 14.00 -22.65
CA ILE A 10 30.52 13.21 -21.42
C ILE A 10 30.00 14.00 -20.23
N SER A 11 30.27 15.32 -20.18
CA SER A 11 29.79 16.19 -19.10
C SER A 11 28.26 16.26 -19.10
N GLY A 12 27.64 16.40 -20.28
CA GLY A 12 26.18 16.38 -20.42
C GLY A 12 25.54 15.06 -20.01
N MET A 13 26.17 13.92 -20.34
CA MET A 13 25.68 12.60 -19.87
C MET A 13 25.74 12.45 -18.34
N LEU A 14 26.80 12.96 -17.71
CA LEU A 14 26.94 12.95 -16.25
C LEU A 14 25.92 13.85 -15.56
N GLU A 15 25.61 15.02 -16.14
CA GLU A 15 24.56 15.91 -15.63
C GLU A 15 23.17 15.26 -15.73
N GLN A 16 22.87 14.56 -16.82
CA GLN A 16 21.63 13.81 -16.96
C GLN A 16 21.53 12.69 -15.93
N LEU A 17 22.62 11.94 -15.72
CA LEU A 17 22.69 10.91 -14.69
C LEU A 17 22.49 11.51 -13.29
N ALA A 18 23.18 12.60 -12.96
CA ALA A 18 23.04 13.27 -11.67
C ALA A 18 21.61 13.76 -11.43
N THR A 19 20.96 14.30 -12.46
CA THR A 19 19.56 14.76 -12.38
C THR A 19 18.62 13.61 -12.04
N ARG A 20 18.75 12.47 -12.74
CA ARG A 20 17.92 11.28 -12.50
C ARG A 20 18.13 10.67 -11.12
N LEU A 21 19.34 10.74 -10.58
CA LEU A 21 19.65 10.27 -9.23
C LEU A 21 19.17 11.24 -8.13
N THR A 22 19.02 12.52 -8.47
CA THR A 22 18.56 13.55 -7.52
C THR A 22 17.05 13.55 -7.37
N ASP A 23 16.31 13.33 -8.45
CA ASP A 23 14.86 13.26 -8.44
C ASP A 23 14.36 11.95 -9.07
N MET A 24 14.14 10.95 -8.22
CA MET A 24 13.57 9.66 -8.63
C MET A 24 12.04 9.64 -8.53
N THR A 25 11.38 10.80 -8.41
CA THR A 25 9.91 10.87 -8.35
C THR A 25 9.23 10.09 -9.48
N PRO A 26 9.71 10.10 -10.75
CA PRO A 26 9.09 9.31 -11.82
C PRO A 26 9.06 7.80 -11.54
N VAL A 27 10.19 7.20 -11.13
CA VAL A 27 10.18 5.76 -10.78
C VAL A 27 9.37 5.50 -9.50
N MET A 28 9.37 6.43 -8.54
CA MET A 28 8.56 6.29 -7.32
C MET A 28 7.05 6.38 -7.61
N GLN A 29 6.63 7.10 -8.66
CA GLN A 29 5.24 7.10 -9.15
C GLN A 29 4.85 5.72 -9.69
N ASP A 30 5.67 5.14 -10.57
CA ASP A 30 5.44 3.80 -11.12
C ASP A 30 5.35 2.75 -10.00
N LEU A 31 6.27 2.80 -9.03
CA LEU A 31 6.24 1.91 -7.87
C LEU A 31 4.98 2.13 -7.01
N GLY A 32 4.55 3.37 -6.84
CA GLY A 32 3.33 3.71 -6.09
C GLY A 32 2.07 3.16 -6.74
N GLU A 33 1.96 3.28 -8.06
CA GLU A 33 0.85 2.73 -8.85
C GLU A 33 0.82 1.20 -8.77
N LEU A 34 1.98 0.57 -8.96
CA LEU A 34 2.16 -0.87 -8.86
C LEU A 34 1.72 -1.40 -7.50
N LEU A 35 2.22 -0.82 -6.41
CA LEU A 35 1.91 -1.26 -5.06
C LEU A 35 0.46 -0.98 -4.66
N THR A 36 -0.13 0.09 -5.20
CA THR A 36 -1.55 0.38 -5.03
C THR A 36 -2.40 -0.70 -5.69
N GLU A 37 -2.10 -1.11 -6.92
CA GLU A 37 -2.87 -2.16 -7.59
C GLU A 37 -2.64 -3.53 -6.95
N SER A 38 -1.41 -3.87 -6.58
CA SER A 38 -1.11 -5.11 -5.84
C SER A 38 -1.90 -5.17 -4.52
N THR A 39 -1.96 -4.07 -3.78
CA THR A 39 -2.77 -3.98 -2.56
C THR A 39 -4.25 -4.19 -2.86
N LYS A 40 -4.81 -3.56 -3.91
CA LYS A 40 -6.21 -3.79 -4.32
C LYS A 40 -6.46 -5.24 -4.73
N GLN A 41 -5.49 -5.88 -5.36
CA GLN A 41 -5.58 -7.28 -5.77
C GLN A 41 -5.66 -8.21 -4.54
N ARG A 42 -4.87 -7.96 -3.50
CA ARG A 42 -4.98 -8.66 -2.20
C ARG A 42 -6.39 -8.61 -1.61
N PHE A 43 -7.10 -7.49 -1.76
CA PHE A 43 -8.50 -7.43 -1.34
C PHE A 43 -9.38 -8.40 -2.11
N LYS A 44 -9.21 -8.50 -3.43
CA LYS A 44 -9.99 -9.44 -4.24
C LYS A 44 -9.69 -10.88 -3.84
N ASP A 45 -8.42 -11.18 -3.57
CA ASP A 45 -7.94 -12.53 -3.27
C ASP A 45 -8.13 -12.93 -1.79
N GLY A 46 -8.29 -11.94 -0.89
CA GLY A 46 -8.52 -12.16 0.53
C GLY A 46 -7.27 -12.62 1.29
N VAL A 47 -6.09 -12.15 0.87
CA VAL A 47 -4.79 -12.57 1.43
C VAL A 47 -3.94 -11.38 1.88
N SER A 48 -3.11 -11.59 2.89
CA SER A 48 -2.09 -10.62 3.31
C SER A 48 -0.87 -10.64 2.38
N PRO A 49 0.05 -9.64 2.51
CA PRO A 49 1.27 -9.60 1.70
C PRO A 49 2.16 -10.84 1.82
N ASP A 50 2.13 -11.53 2.96
CA ASP A 50 2.83 -12.81 3.18
C ASP A 50 2.08 -14.04 2.64
N GLY A 51 0.92 -13.85 2.00
CA GLY A 51 0.09 -14.90 1.42
C GLY A 51 -0.90 -15.54 2.39
N ALA A 52 -0.95 -15.16 3.67
CA ALA A 52 -1.91 -15.73 4.60
C ALA A 52 -3.35 -15.28 4.29
N THR A 53 -4.31 -16.20 4.33
CA THR A 53 -5.73 -15.85 4.16
C THR A 53 -6.23 -15.01 5.33
N TRP A 54 -6.89 -13.89 5.06
CA TRP A 54 -7.45 -13.05 6.10
C TRP A 54 -8.55 -13.77 6.90
N ALA A 55 -8.54 -13.55 8.22
CA ALA A 55 -9.57 -14.07 9.09
C ALA A 55 -10.97 -13.62 8.63
N PRO A 56 -11.98 -14.51 8.69
CA PRO A 56 -13.34 -14.19 8.26
C PRO A 56 -13.93 -13.04 9.09
N LYS A 57 -15.04 -12.48 8.58
CA LYS A 57 -15.83 -11.51 9.34
C LYS A 57 -16.44 -12.22 10.55
N SER A 58 -16.42 -11.60 11.72
CA SER A 58 -17.08 -12.18 12.90
C SER A 58 -18.59 -12.19 12.72
N GLN A 59 -19.26 -13.19 13.31
CA GLN A 59 -20.73 -13.28 13.30
C GLN A 59 -21.37 -12.00 13.85
N THR A 60 -20.78 -11.46 14.93
CA THR A 60 -21.20 -10.21 15.57
C THR A 60 -21.15 -9.00 14.62
N THR A 61 -20.15 -8.93 13.73
CA THR A 61 -20.09 -7.89 12.69
C THR A 61 -21.17 -8.08 11.63
N ILE A 62 -21.43 -9.32 11.22
CA ILE A 62 -22.47 -9.65 10.23
C ILE A 62 -23.85 -9.25 10.77
N GLU A 63 -24.19 -9.68 11.99
CA GLU A 63 -25.45 -9.35 12.65
C GLU A 63 -25.64 -7.83 12.80
N ALA A 64 -24.58 -7.10 13.13
CA ALA A 64 -24.65 -5.64 13.21
C ALA A 64 -24.88 -4.96 11.85
N TYR A 65 -24.38 -5.54 10.75
CA TYR A 65 -24.67 -5.04 9.41
C TYR A 65 -26.13 -5.32 9.04
N GLU A 66 -26.62 -6.53 9.29
CA GLU A 66 -28.01 -6.92 9.05
C GLU A 66 -29.00 -6.07 9.86
N ALA A 67 -28.72 -5.84 11.15
CA ALA A 67 -29.55 -5.01 12.03
C ALA A 67 -29.66 -3.55 11.53
N ARG A 68 -28.59 -3.03 10.91
CA ARG A 68 -28.58 -1.71 10.27
C ARG A 68 -29.13 -1.71 8.85
N LYS A 69 -29.51 -2.89 8.31
CA LYS A 69 -29.93 -3.10 6.91
C LYS A 69 -28.85 -2.69 5.90
N ASP A 70 -27.58 -2.82 6.30
CA ASP A 70 -26.43 -2.61 5.43
C ASP A 70 -26.27 -3.78 4.45
N LYS A 71 -25.61 -3.54 3.31
CA LYS A 71 -25.16 -4.63 2.44
C LYS A 71 -24.16 -5.51 3.19
N VAL A 72 -24.41 -6.82 3.22
CA VAL A 72 -23.52 -7.81 3.82
C VAL A 72 -22.68 -8.47 2.73
N ASP A 73 -21.38 -8.16 2.73
CA ASP A 73 -20.37 -8.89 1.95
C ASP A 73 -19.57 -9.76 2.91
N LEU A 74 -19.62 -11.08 2.73
CA LEU A 74 -18.96 -12.02 3.65
C LEU A 74 -17.42 -12.01 3.50
N ARG A 75 -16.89 -11.48 2.40
CA ARG A 75 -15.44 -11.37 2.21
C ARG A 75 -14.82 -10.51 3.32
N PRO A 76 -13.64 -10.88 3.86
CA PRO A 76 -12.93 -10.07 4.84
C PRO A 76 -12.62 -8.67 4.28
N LEU A 77 -12.60 -7.66 5.16
CA LEU A 77 -12.32 -6.25 4.81
C LEU A 77 -13.27 -5.54 3.84
N PHE A 78 -14.26 -6.23 3.26
CA PHE A 78 -15.36 -5.57 2.54
C PHE A 78 -16.42 -5.10 3.54
N GLY A 79 -16.50 -3.79 3.72
CA GLY A 79 -17.58 -3.10 4.41
C GLY A 79 -18.71 -2.68 3.46
N PRO A 80 -19.84 -2.18 3.98
CA PRO A 80 -21.00 -1.80 3.16
C PRO A 80 -20.68 -0.75 2.10
N SER A 81 -19.72 0.13 2.39
CA SER A 81 -19.27 1.19 1.48
C SER A 81 -18.16 0.77 0.52
N GLY A 82 -17.50 -0.37 0.74
CA GLY A 82 -16.34 -0.81 -0.06
C GLY A 82 -15.09 0.09 0.01
N ARG A 83 -15.11 1.14 0.84
CA ARG A 83 -14.10 2.21 0.82
C ARG A 83 -12.67 1.73 1.08
N LEU A 84 -12.48 0.82 2.04
CA LEU A 84 -11.13 0.36 2.40
C LEU A 84 -10.40 -0.29 1.21
N SER A 85 -11.10 -1.06 0.39
CA SER A 85 -10.52 -1.66 -0.81
C SER A 85 -10.25 -0.68 -1.94
N SER A 86 -10.92 0.48 -1.97
CA SER A 86 -10.83 1.44 -3.08
C SER A 86 -10.01 2.69 -2.76
N GLU A 87 -9.89 3.05 -1.48
CA GLU A 87 -9.22 4.27 -0.99
C GLU A 87 -7.83 3.93 -0.44
N ILE A 88 -7.03 3.34 -1.32
CA ILE A 88 -5.58 3.15 -1.16
C ILE A 88 -4.89 4.22 -1.99
N HIS A 89 -3.99 4.95 -1.36
CA HIS A 89 -3.28 6.08 -1.95
C HIS A 89 -1.78 5.94 -1.72
N TYR A 90 -1.00 6.52 -2.63
CA TYR A 90 0.43 6.63 -2.47
C TYR A 90 0.89 8.09 -2.55
N VAL A 91 2.06 8.37 -1.98
CA VAL A 91 2.80 9.62 -2.14
C VAL A 91 4.19 9.27 -2.62
N ALA A 92 4.53 9.70 -3.84
CA ALA A 92 5.85 9.53 -4.43
C ALA A 92 6.69 10.79 -4.22
N GLY A 93 7.90 10.63 -3.71
CA GLY A 93 8.90 11.68 -3.58
C GLY A 93 10.20 11.31 -4.29
N ALA A 94 11.21 12.18 -4.14
CA ALA A 94 12.48 12.03 -4.85
C ALA A 94 13.25 10.75 -4.50
N HIS A 95 13.02 10.15 -3.33
CA HIS A 95 13.77 8.97 -2.85
C HIS A 95 12.89 7.92 -2.14
N SER A 96 11.58 8.11 -2.10
CA SER A 96 10.68 7.22 -1.37
C SER A 96 9.29 7.22 -1.99
N VAL A 97 8.59 6.12 -1.77
CA VAL A 97 7.15 6.04 -1.97
C VAL A 97 6.49 5.58 -0.67
N GLU A 98 5.44 6.28 -0.27
CA GLU A 98 4.61 5.94 0.89
C GLU A 98 3.25 5.43 0.39
N LEU A 99 2.70 4.39 1.04
CA LEU A 99 1.42 3.78 0.68
C LEU A 99 0.51 3.69 1.90
N GLY A 100 -0.77 4.01 1.76
CA GLY A 100 -1.72 3.91 2.87
C GLY A 100 -3.17 4.20 2.54
N SER A 101 -3.98 4.34 3.59
CA SER A 101 -5.40 4.73 3.50
C SER A 101 -5.71 5.78 4.55
N SER A 102 -6.49 6.80 4.17
CA SER A 102 -6.90 7.89 5.06
C SER A 102 -8.04 7.50 6.03
N LEU A 103 -8.55 6.29 5.93
CA LEU A 103 -9.66 5.80 6.74
C LEU A 103 -9.20 5.49 8.16
N ILE A 104 -9.86 6.06 9.18
CA ILE A 104 -9.48 5.88 10.59
C ILE A 104 -9.40 4.41 11.04
N TYR A 105 -10.23 3.54 10.46
CA TYR A 105 -10.27 2.12 10.81
C TYR A 105 -9.22 1.28 10.04
N SER A 106 -8.48 1.85 9.09
CA SER A 106 -7.46 1.15 8.31
C SER A 106 -6.37 0.56 9.20
N ALA A 107 -5.89 1.33 10.19
CA ALA A 107 -4.90 0.89 11.17
C ALA A 107 -5.39 -0.30 12.00
N VAL A 108 -6.65 -0.29 12.44
CA VAL A 108 -7.24 -1.39 13.20
C VAL A 108 -7.35 -2.65 12.35
N GLN A 109 -7.65 -2.53 11.07
CA GLN A 109 -7.65 -3.69 10.17
C GLN A 109 -6.24 -4.18 9.88
N GLN A 110 -5.29 -3.29 9.68
CA GLN A 110 -3.89 -3.64 9.42
C GLN A 110 -3.25 -4.36 10.61
N LEU A 111 -3.46 -3.86 11.82
CA LEU A 111 -2.72 -4.27 13.03
C LEU A 111 -3.54 -5.13 13.99
N GLY A 112 -4.86 -5.17 13.83
CA GLY A 112 -5.77 -5.73 14.82
C GLY A 112 -6.00 -4.80 16.01
N ALA A 113 -6.85 -5.24 16.94
CA ALA A 113 -7.06 -4.56 18.22
C ALA A 113 -7.69 -5.52 19.24
N ASP A 114 -7.25 -5.45 20.49
CA ASP A 114 -7.89 -6.16 21.59
C ASP A 114 -9.22 -5.51 21.98
N LYS A 115 -10.11 -6.31 22.58
CA LYS A 115 -11.36 -5.82 23.17
C LYS A 115 -11.06 -4.70 24.18
N GLY A 116 -11.73 -3.56 24.02
CA GLY A 116 -11.57 -2.41 24.91
C GLY A 116 -10.30 -1.57 24.67
N ALA A 117 -9.52 -1.85 23.61
CA ALA A 117 -8.29 -1.11 23.29
C ALA A 117 -8.49 0.41 23.12
N PHE A 118 -9.71 0.87 22.87
CA PHE A 118 -10.09 2.27 22.66
C PHE A 118 -11.03 2.79 23.75
N GLY A 119 -11.06 2.14 24.92
CA GLY A 119 -11.89 2.53 26.08
C GLY A 119 -13.29 1.91 26.05
N SER A 120 -14.25 2.61 26.66
CA SER A 120 -15.64 2.15 26.79
C SER A 120 -16.64 3.23 26.39
N MET A 121 -17.81 2.82 25.93
CA MET A 121 -18.97 3.69 25.68
C MET A 121 -19.59 4.15 27.01
N ALA A 122 -20.54 5.09 26.94
CA ALA A 122 -21.26 5.61 28.12
C ALA A 122 -22.07 4.55 28.91
N ASN A 123 -22.33 3.39 28.30
CA ASN A 123 -23.00 2.24 28.93
C ASN A 123 -21.99 1.17 29.39
N ASP A 124 -20.72 1.55 29.61
CA ASP A 124 -19.59 0.70 29.99
C ASP A 124 -19.23 -0.43 29.02
N SER A 125 -19.83 -0.47 27.83
CA SER A 125 -19.47 -1.46 26.81
C SER A 125 -18.09 -1.15 26.21
N PRO A 126 -17.19 -2.13 26.08
CA PRO A 126 -15.84 -1.91 25.58
C PRO A 126 -15.80 -1.59 24.09
N ILE A 127 -14.80 -0.80 23.68
CA ILE A 127 -14.52 -0.41 22.31
C ILE A 127 -13.11 -0.89 21.95
N PRO A 128 -12.94 -1.82 21.00
CA PRO A 128 -13.97 -2.63 20.38
C PRO A 128 -14.61 -3.60 21.39
N TRP A 129 -15.76 -4.11 20.99
CA TRP A 129 -16.69 -4.95 21.75
C TRP A 129 -16.21 -6.41 21.84
N GLY A 130 -15.27 -6.78 20.98
CA GLY A 130 -14.49 -8.02 20.99
C GLY A 130 -13.13 -7.80 20.32
N ASN A 131 -12.28 -8.84 20.34
CA ASN A 131 -10.98 -8.79 19.67
C ASN A 131 -11.16 -8.71 18.15
N ILE A 132 -10.40 -7.86 17.50
CA ILE A 132 -10.33 -7.70 16.05
C ILE A 132 -9.00 -8.31 15.60
N PRO A 133 -9.02 -9.41 14.82
CA PRO A 133 -7.78 -9.97 14.30
C PRO A 133 -7.18 -9.03 13.26
N ALA A 134 -5.84 -8.98 13.22
CA ALA A 134 -5.12 -8.30 12.16
C ALA A 134 -5.42 -8.95 10.80
N ARG A 135 -5.59 -8.11 9.79
CA ARG A 135 -5.73 -8.47 8.39
C ARG A 135 -4.79 -7.55 7.60
N PRO A 136 -3.47 -7.76 7.68
CA PRO A 136 -2.51 -6.90 7.03
C PRO A 136 -2.79 -6.88 5.53
N PHE A 137 -2.93 -5.68 4.97
CA PHE A 137 -3.15 -5.47 3.53
C PHE A 137 -2.08 -4.56 2.93
N LEU A 138 -1.46 -3.70 3.76
CA LEU A 138 -0.27 -2.94 3.43
C LEU A 138 0.99 -3.76 3.75
N GLY A 139 1.93 -3.75 2.82
CA GLY A 139 3.20 -4.46 2.91
C GLY A 139 3.66 -4.91 1.52
N LEU A 140 4.84 -5.52 1.46
CA LEU A 140 5.40 -6.09 0.24
C LEU A 140 5.25 -7.61 0.27
N SER A 141 4.67 -8.18 -0.77
CA SER A 141 4.77 -9.63 -1.05
C SER A 141 6.08 -9.96 -1.75
N ASP A 142 6.36 -11.25 -1.92
CA ASP A 142 7.48 -11.70 -2.75
C ASP A 142 7.29 -11.25 -4.22
N ASP A 143 6.06 -11.33 -4.74
CA ASP A 143 5.73 -10.84 -6.08
C ASP A 143 5.94 -9.33 -6.21
N ASP A 144 5.62 -8.53 -5.18
CA ASP A 144 5.88 -7.09 -5.20
C ASP A 144 7.37 -6.81 -5.27
N GLN A 145 8.20 -7.53 -4.52
CA GLN A 145 9.65 -7.31 -4.51
C GLN A 145 10.26 -7.63 -5.87
N ILE A 146 9.77 -8.67 -6.55
CA ILE A 146 10.15 -9.00 -7.92
C ILE A 146 9.75 -7.87 -8.85
N ALA A 147 8.49 -7.44 -8.81
CA ALA A 147 7.96 -6.41 -9.70
C ALA A 147 8.64 -5.05 -9.47
N ILE A 148 8.91 -4.66 -8.22
CA ILE A 148 9.73 -3.48 -7.88
C ILE A 148 11.12 -3.57 -8.53
N THR A 149 11.77 -4.74 -8.41
CA THR A 149 13.11 -4.95 -8.97
C THR A 149 13.09 -4.83 -10.49
N GLU A 150 12.09 -5.41 -11.15
CA GLU A 150 11.91 -5.33 -12.60
C GLU A 150 11.65 -3.89 -13.05
N THR A 151 10.81 -3.13 -12.34
CA THR A 151 10.57 -1.71 -12.62
C THR A 151 11.86 -0.90 -12.49
N ILE A 152 12.62 -1.07 -11.42
CA ILE A 152 13.89 -0.36 -11.22
C ILE A 152 14.92 -0.74 -12.29
N GLN A 153 15.05 -2.03 -12.62
CA GLN A 153 15.94 -2.48 -13.68
C GLN A 153 15.55 -1.90 -15.04
N SER A 154 14.26 -1.83 -15.34
CA SER A 154 13.75 -1.17 -16.54
C SER A 154 14.17 0.30 -16.59
N TRP A 155 14.05 1.04 -15.48
CA TRP A 155 14.52 2.42 -15.40
C TRP A 155 16.03 2.59 -15.56
N LEU A 156 16.82 1.64 -15.04
CA LEU A 156 18.28 1.65 -15.15
C LEU A 156 18.77 1.31 -16.57
N LEU A 157 18.11 0.36 -17.24
CA LEU A 157 18.51 -0.16 -18.55
C LEU A 157 17.82 0.57 -19.71
N GLY A 158 16.60 1.06 -19.50
CA GLY A 158 15.75 1.75 -20.48
C GLY A 158 16.02 3.25 -20.57
N GLY A 159 17.12 3.74 -19.99
CA GLY A 159 17.48 5.15 -19.91
C GLY A 159 17.66 5.90 -21.24
N THR A 160 17.34 5.31 -22.40
CA THR A 160 17.45 5.93 -23.73
C THR A 160 16.15 6.09 -24.51
N ASP A 161 14.97 5.61 -24.08
CA ASP A 161 13.74 5.84 -24.85
C ASP A 161 12.51 5.99 -23.96
N SER A 162 12.08 7.24 -23.75
CA SER A 162 10.70 7.61 -23.41
C SER A 162 10.48 9.08 -23.74
N ALA A 163 10.39 9.35 -25.04
CA ALA A 163 9.59 10.46 -25.55
C ALA A 163 8.19 9.91 -25.86
N HIS A 164 7.23 10.24 -25.01
CA HIS A 164 5.80 10.17 -25.31
C HIS A 164 5.22 11.56 -25.16
#